data_AF-A0A2V2PZL6-F1
#
_entry.id   AF-A0A2V2PZL6-F1
#
_cell.length_a   1.000
_cell.length_b   1.000
_cell.length_c   1.000
_cell.angle_alpha   90.00
_cell.angle_beta   90.00
_cell.angle_gamma   90.00
#
_symmetry.space_group_name_H-M   'P 1'
#
loop_
_entity.id
_entity.type
_entity.pdbx_description
1 polymer ?
#
loop_
_entity_poly.entity_id
_entity_poly.type
_entity_poly.pdbx_seq_one_letter_code
_entity_poly.pdbx_strand_id
1 'polypeptide(L)' 'ARRLLDGEGGAVREAVLLNAAAALVALDPGTGPLTERIAAQIQVAAEAVDSGAAKRALERWVAASNA' A
#
# COMPACT_ATOMS: atom_id res chain seq x y z
N ALA A 1 12.23 3.70 3.06
CA ALA A 1 11.65 2.72 2.11
C ALA A 1 11.87 1.27 2.57
N ARG A 2 13.12 0.77 2.64
CA ARG A 2 13.41 -0.64 2.98
C ARG A 2 12.71 -1.13 4.26
N ARG A 3 12.90 -0.43 5.39
CA ARG A 3 12.28 -0.75 6.69
C ARG A 3 10.75 -0.85 6.64
N LEU A 4 10.09 0.13 5.99
CA LEU A 4 8.65 0.11 5.76
C LEU A 4 8.22 -1.13 4.96
N LEU A 5 8.91 -1.44 3.87
CA LEU A 5 8.61 -2.59 3.02
C LEU A 5 8.95 -3.94 3.67
N ASP A 6 9.70 -3.92 4.77
CA ASP A 6 9.96 -5.06 5.65
C ASP A 6 8.93 -5.14 6.80
N GLY A 7 7.89 -4.30 6.80
CA GLY A 7 6.77 -4.33 7.76
C GLY A 7 6.95 -3.46 9.01
N GLU A 8 8.00 -2.64 9.08
CA GLU A 8 8.24 -1.77 10.25
C GLU A 8 7.11 -0.74 10.43
N GLY A 9 6.54 -0.70 11.64
CA GLY A 9 5.48 0.21 12.03
C GLY A 9 5.92 1.68 12.22
N GLY A 10 4.96 2.54 12.56
CA GLY A 10 5.19 3.95 12.90
C GLY A 10 4.60 4.93 11.88
N ALA A 11 4.74 6.23 12.16
CA ALA A 11 4.04 7.30 11.44
C ALA A 11 4.25 7.28 9.91
N VAL A 12 5.43 6.87 9.44
CA VAL A 12 5.72 6.73 8.00
C VAL A 12 4.86 5.61 7.39
N ARG A 13 4.69 4.48 8.08
CA ARG A 13 3.84 3.38 7.61
C ARG A 13 2.39 3.83 7.51
N GLU A 14 1.88 4.47 8.56
CA GLU A 14 0.50 4.95 8.58
C GLU A 14 0.20 5.94 7.44
N ALA A 15 1.10 6.88 7.18
CA ALA A 15 0.94 7.82 6.07
C ALA A 15 0.96 7.11 4.70
N VAL A 16 1.83 6.11 4.51
CA VAL A 16 1.89 5.36 3.25
C VAL A 16 0.65 4.49 3.05
N LEU A 17 0.19 3.79 4.08
CA LEU A 17 -1.02 2.97 4.01
C LEU A 17 -2.26 3.81 3.69
N LEU A 18 -2.39 4.99 4.31
CA LEU A 18 -3.49 5.91 4.03
C LEU A 18 -3.49 6.37 2.57
N ASN A 19 -2.33 6.78 2.03
CA ASN A 19 -2.22 7.23 0.64
C ASN A 19 -2.46 6.08 -0.35
N ALA A 20 -1.93 4.89 -0.07
CA ALA A 20 -2.16 3.71 -0.89
C ALA A 20 -3.64 3.31 -0.90
N ALA A 21 -4.29 3.32 0.27
CA ALA A 21 -5.73 3.07 0.39
C ALA A 21 -6.56 4.07 -0.41
N ALA A 22 -6.22 5.36 -0.36
CA ALA A 22 -6.87 6.39 -1.17
C ALA A 22 -6.70 6.14 -2.67
N ALA A 23 -5.52 5.68 -3.11
CA ALA A 23 -5.30 5.30 -4.51
C ALA A 23 -6.12 4.07 -4.93
N LEU A 24 -6.25 3.05 -4.07
CA LEU A 24 -7.08 1.87 -4.32
C LEU A 24 -8.58 2.24 -4.41
N VAL A 25 -9.04 3.12 -3.52
CA VAL A 25 -10.38 3.73 -3.54
C VAL A 25 -10.64 4.50 -4.84
N ALA A 26 -9.62 5.17 -5.40
CA ALA A 26 -9.74 5.90 -6.65
C ALA A 26 -9.76 4.97 -7.88
N LEU A 27 -9.05 3.84 -7.82
CA LEU A 27 -9.00 2.83 -8.87
C LEU A 27 -10.35 2.11 -9.05
N ASP A 28 -11.01 1.78 -7.94
CA ASP A 28 -12.33 1.12 -7.93
C ASP A 28 -13.35 1.94 -7.10
N PRO A 29 -14.03 2.90 -7.74
CA PRO A 29 -15.03 3.71 -7.07
C PRO A 29 -16.25 2.88 -6.63
N GLY A 30 -16.39 2.71 -5.32
CA GLY A 30 -17.54 2.08 -4.69
C GLY A 30 -18.57 3.08 -4.17
N THR A 31 -19.70 2.55 -3.69
CA THR A 31 -20.75 3.31 -3.01
C THR A 31 -20.49 3.40 -1.49
N GLY A 32 -21.19 4.31 -0.81
CA GLY A 32 -21.08 4.50 0.65
C GLY A 32 -20.09 5.59 1.09
N PRO A 33 -19.95 5.82 2.41
CA PRO A 33 -19.10 6.86 2.96
C PRO A 33 -17.62 6.70 2.58
N LEU A 34 -16.98 7.81 2.18
CA LEU A 34 -15.57 7.79 1.76
C LEU A 34 -14.64 7.23 2.85
N THR A 35 -14.90 7.58 4.11
CA THR A 35 -14.10 7.13 5.25
C THR A 35 -14.14 5.60 5.43
N GLU A 36 -15.31 4.98 5.25
CA GLU A 36 -15.48 3.53 5.33
C GLU A 36 -14.75 2.82 4.18
N ARG A 37 -14.84 3.37 2.98
CA ARG A 37 -14.12 2.86 1.81
C ARG A 37 -12.61 2.91 1.98
N ILE A 38 -12.08 4.02 2.49
CA ILE A 38 -10.65 4.16 2.79
C ILE A 38 -10.25 3.19 3.90
N ALA A 39 -11.04 3.07 4.96
CA ALA A 39 -10.75 2.14 6.06
C ALA A 39 -10.65 0.68 5.59
N ALA A 40 -11.54 0.26 4.69
CA ALA A 40 -11.47 -1.06 4.07
C ALA A 40 -10.18 -1.25 3.25
N GLN A 41 -9.79 -0.24 2.46
CA GLN A 41 -8.58 -0.33 1.62
C GLN A 41 -7.27 -0.18 2.41
N ILE A 42 -7.28 0.38 3.62
CA ILE A 42 -6.11 0.35 4.51
C ILE A 42 -5.71 -1.09 4.83
N GLN A 43 -6.67 -2.01 5.00
CA GLN A 43 -6.36 -3.42 5.28
C GLN A 43 -5.68 -4.09 4.09
N VAL A 44 -6.12 -3.78 2.87
CA VAL A 44 -5.51 -4.28 1.63
C VAL A 44 -4.09 -3.74 1.47
N ALA A 45 -3.89 -2.44 1.72
CA ALA A 45 -2.57 -1.82 1.68
C ALA A 45 -1.62 -2.43 2.74
N ALA A 46 -2.12 -2.68 3.95
CA ALA A 46 -1.36 -3.32 5.03
C ALA A 46 -0.93 -4.73 4.63
N GLU A 47 -1.87 -5.56 4.13
CA GLU A 47 -1.57 -6.91 3.64
C GLU A 47 -0.51 -6.90 2.53
N ALA A 48 -0.56 -5.93 1.61
CA ALA A 48 0.44 -5.82 0.56
C ALA A 48 1.86 -5.54 1.11
N VAL A 49 1.98 -4.80 2.21
CA VAL A 49 3.25 -4.53 2.89
C VAL A 49 3.67 -5.74 3.72
N ASP A 50 2.80 -6.24 4.58
CA ASP A 50 3.12 -7.23 5.61
C ASP A 50 3.40 -8.62 4.99
N SER A 51 2.77 -8.95 3.86
CA SER A 51 3.07 -10.16 3.06
C SER A 51 4.36 -10.04 2.21
N GLY A 52 5.00 -8.87 2.22
CA GLY A 52 6.16 -8.55 1.39
C GLY A 52 5.84 -8.38 -0.11
N ALA A 53 4.57 -8.35 -0.51
CA ALA A 53 4.18 -8.20 -1.91
C ALA A 53 4.67 -6.86 -2.51
N ALA A 54 4.56 -5.78 -1.74
CA ALA A 54 5.05 -4.45 -2.12
C ALA A 54 6.57 -4.45 -2.35
N LYS A 55 7.33 -5.13 -1.49
CA LYS A 55 8.78 -5.30 -1.65
C LYS A 55 9.13 -6.04 -2.95
N ARG A 56 8.47 -7.17 -3.20
CA ARG A 56 8.67 -7.95 -4.44
C ARG A 56 8.29 -7.17 -5.69
N ALA A 57 7.26 -6.31 -5.62
CA ALA A 57 6.89 -5.44 -6.73
C ALA A 57 8.00 -4.43 -7.05
N LEU A 58 8.59 -3.79 -6.04
CA LEU A 58 9.73 -2.89 -6.21
C LEU A 58 10.95 -3.63 -6.78
N GLU A 59 11.27 -4.83 -6.29
CA GLU A 59 12.38 -5.64 -6.80
C GLU A 59 12.22 -6.00 -8.28
N ARG A 60 11.01 -6.39 -8.71
CA ARG A 60 10.71 -6.62 -10.14
C ARG A 60 10.86 -5.36 -10.97
N TRP A 61 10.43 -4.21 -10.44
CA TRP A 61 10.54 -2.95 -11.17
C TRP A 61 12.00 -2.53 -11.35
N VAL A 62 12.83 -2.64 -10.31
CA VAL A 62 14.28 -2.40 -10.38
C VAL A 62 14.95 -3.30 -11.42
N ALA A 63 14.58 -4.58 -11.46
CA ALA A 63 15.14 -5.51 -12.45
C ALA A 63 14.74 -5.13 -13.88
N ALA A 64 13.48 -4.72 -14.09
CA ALA A 64 12.98 -4.34 -15.41
C ALA A 64 13.57 -3.02 -15.92
N SER A 65 13.90 -2.07 -15.04
CA SER A 65 14.37 -0.74 -15.43
C SER A 65 15.88 -0.64 -15.61
N ASN A 66 16.66 -1.61 -15.13
CA ASN A 66 18.12 -1.65 -15.23
C ASN A 66 18.60 -2.78 -16.17
N ALA A 67 17.69 -3.35 -16.97
CA ALA A 67 18.00 -4.33 -18.00
C ALA A 67 18.59 -3.66 -19.26
#